data_AF-A0A917BZG1-F1
#
_entry.id   AF-A0A917BZG1-F1
#
_cell.length_a   1.000
_cell.length_b   1.000
_cell.length_c   1.000
_cell.angle_alpha   90.00
_cell.angle_beta   90.00
_cell.angle_gamma   90.00
#
_symmetry.space_group_name_H-M   'P 1'
#
loop_
_entity.id
_entity.type
_entity.pdbx_description
1 polymer ?
#
loop_
_entity_poly.entity_id
_entity_poly.type
_entity_poly.pdbx_seq_one_letter_code
_entity_poly.pdbx_strand_id
1 'polypeptide(L)'
;MLFKDSLADALDANLLLSHRIRDFRPDRRAEEKLAASSAPNGSVIRLAKLADRILSIVAIPDGMPVAGIRRVLSKQWRMTGVLIVTERWLVRQPRLGNLITLVGASDHEVARTDRILLEQHLLENGGSSPLFDCAAYVLRNEDPIRAVLSLVADKKLRIDLTRPIGPSSLVSLPTRRSRGRSVMGH
;
A
#
# COMPACT_ATOMS: atom_id res chain seq x y z
N MET A 1 -0.69 13.30 15.28
CA MET A 1 0.16 12.38 16.07
C MET A 1 1.30 11.96 15.15
N LEU A 2 2.46 12.61 15.26
CA LEU A 2 3.59 12.44 14.34
C LEU A 2 4.43 11.23 14.79
N PHE A 3 4.65 10.33 13.84
CA PHE A 3 5.43 9.09 13.89
C PHE A 3 6.59 9.08 14.90
N LYS A 4 6.47 8.23 15.93
CA LYS A 4 7.51 8.05 16.97
C LYS A 4 8.65 7.14 16.49
N ASP A 5 8.41 6.30 15.48
CA ASP A 5 9.41 5.43 14.84
C ASP A 5 9.29 5.55 13.31
N SER A 6 9.93 6.58 12.73
CA SER A 6 9.75 6.96 11.32
C SER A 6 9.87 5.82 10.31
N LEU A 7 10.69 4.80 10.59
CA LEU A 7 10.88 3.65 9.70
C LEU A 7 9.77 2.59 9.83
N ALA A 8 9.34 2.30 11.06
CA ALA A 8 8.26 1.34 11.32
C ALA A 8 6.95 1.86 10.72
N ASP A 9 6.68 3.14 10.96
CA ASP A 9 5.49 3.82 10.49
C ASP A 9 5.46 3.93 8.96
N ALA A 10 6.60 4.25 8.33
CA ALA A 10 6.70 4.28 6.87
C ALA A 10 6.55 2.89 6.25
N LEU A 11 7.06 1.84 6.91
CA LEU A 11 6.83 0.46 6.51
C LEU A 11 5.33 0.14 6.59
N ASP A 12 4.69 0.37 7.72
CA ASP A 12 3.29 0.03 7.96
C ASP A 12 2.35 0.75 6.97
N ALA A 13 2.59 2.05 6.69
CA ALA A 13 1.86 2.79 5.67
C ALA A 13 2.00 2.17 4.25
N ASN A 14 3.21 1.72 3.89
CA ASN A 14 3.44 1.04 2.61
C ASN A 14 2.76 -0.33 2.54
N LEU A 15 2.71 -1.07 3.65
CA LEU A 15 2.09 -2.40 3.70
C LEU A 15 0.57 -2.31 3.64
N LEU A 16 -0.02 -1.37 4.39
CA LEU A 16 -1.46 -1.11 4.44
C LEU A 16 -2.02 -0.83 3.03
N LEU A 17 -1.36 0.08 2.30
CA LEU A 17 -1.83 0.57 1.00
C LEU A 17 -1.38 -0.31 -0.18
N SER A 18 -0.59 -1.35 0.05
CA SER A 18 -0.18 -2.28 -1.01
C SER A 18 -1.33 -3.18 -1.47
N HIS A 19 -1.66 -3.12 -2.77
CA HIS A 19 -2.66 -4.02 -3.38
C HIS A 19 -2.27 -5.50 -3.35
N ARG A 20 -0.99 -5.84 -3.11
CA ARG A 20 -0.51 -7.23 -3.07
C ARG A 20 -0.61 -7.85 -1.67
N ILE A 21 -0.70 -7.00 -0.64
CA ILE A 21 -0.74 -7.42 0.76
C ILE A 21 -2.19 -7.52 1.19
N ARG A 22 -2.56 -8.71 1.68
CA ARG A 22 -3.88 -9.00 2.24
C ARG A 22 -3.96 -8.59 3.71
N ASP A 23 -2.88 -8.81 4.44
CA ASP A 23 -2.79 -8.55 5.88
C ASP A 23 -1.31 -8.42 6.27
N PHE A 24 -1.00 -7.70 7.34
CA PHE A 24 0.35 -7.64 7.90
C PHE A 24 0.32 -7.42 9.40
N ARG A 25 1.36 -7.88 10.11
CA ARG A 25 1.46 -7.71 11.55
C ARG A 25 2.92 -7.67 12.04
N PRO A 26 3.18 -7.06 13.20
CA PRO A 26 4.38 -7.37 13.97
C PRO A 26 4.39 -8.85 14.37
N ASP A 27 5.59 -9.42 14.50
CA ASP A 27 5.78 -10.78 14.99
C ASP A 27 6.93 -10.79 15.98
N ARG A 28 6.60 -10.97 17.26
CA ARG A 28 7.56 -10.93 18.36
C ARG A 28 8.75 -11.86 18.14
N ARG A 29 8.51 -13.06 17.60
CA ARG A 29 9.59 -14.02 17.31
C ARG A 29 10.51 -13.53 16.19
N ALA A 30 9.96 -12.91 15.16
CA ALA A 30 10.74 -12.30 14.09
C ALA A 30 11.50 -11.07 14.57
N GLU A 31 10.91 -10.26 15.45
CA GLU A 31 11.55 -9.10 16.08
C GLU A 31 12.73 -9.52 16.99
N GLU A 32 12.53 -10.52 17.84
CA GLU A 32 13.60 -11.11 18.67
C GLU A 32 14.73 -11.68 17.80
N LYS A 33 14.40 -12.35 16.69
CA LYS A 33 15.39 -12.83 15.71
C LYS A 33 16.12 -11.71 14.98
N LEU A 34 15.44 -10.59 14.70
CA LEU A 34 16.05 -9.41 14.09
C LEU A 34 16.99 -8.71 15.07
N ALA A 35 16.58 -8.54 16.32
CA ALA A 35 17.40 -7.97 17.38
C ALA A 35 18.65 -8.82 17.67
N ALA A 36 18.55 -10.15 17.59
CA ALA A 36 19.68 -11.07 17.75
C ALA A 36 20.52 -11.28 16.47
N SER A 37 20.11 -10.67 15.34
CA SER A 37 20.81 -10.82 14.06
C SER A 37 21.89 -9.76 13.87
N SER A 38 22.61 -9.85 12.75
CA SER A 38 23.53 -8.80 12.32
C SER A 38 22.83 -7.67 11.55
N ALA A 39 21.51 -7.53 11.69
CA ALA A 39 20.78 -6.42 11.10
C ALA A 39 21.19 -5.09 11.78
N PRO A 40 21.15 -3.96 11.04
CA PRO A 40 21.44 -2.65 11.62
C PRO A 40 20.47 -2.31 12.77
N ASN A 41 20.96 -1.61 13.79
CA ASN A 41 20.11 -1.03 14.83
C ASN A 41 19.04 -0.13 14.20
N GLY A 42 17.81 -0.20 14.71
CA GLY A 42 16.66 0.51 14.14
C GLY A 42 15.99 -0.20 12.96
N SER A 43 16.46 -1.39 12.55
CA SER A 43 15.73 -2.21 11.58
C SER A 43 14.39 -2.70 12.14
N VAL A 44 13.38 -2.77 11.28
CA VAL A 44 12.02 -3.17 11.64
C VAL A 44 11.60 -4.35 10.78
N ILE A 45 10.84 -5.30 11.34
CA ILE A 45 10.27 -6.43 10.60
C ILE A 45 8.76 -6.48 10.73
N ARG A 46 8.11 -6.86 9.63
CA ARG A 46 6.68 -7.22 9.58
C ARG A 46 6.51 -8.54 8.83
N LEU A 47 5.54 -9.33 9.28
CA LEU A 47 5.05 -10.46 8.49
C LEU A 47 3.90 -9.97 7.62
N ALA A 48 4.07 -10.06 6.31
CA ALA A 48 3.04 -9.69 5.33
C ALA A 48 2.47 -10.94 4.66
N LYS A 49 1.14 -11.06 4.69
CA LYS A 49 0.39 -12.11 4.02
C LYS A 49 0.05 -11.67 2.60
N LEU A 50 0.55 -12.42 1.63
CA LEU A 50 0.19 -12.30 0.23
C LEU A 50 -0.89 -13.33 -0.12
N ALA A 51 -1.25 -13.43 -1.40
CA ALA A 51 -2.30 -14.33 -1.85
C ALA A 51 -1.96 -15.81 -1.70
N ASP A 52 -0.67 -16.14 -1.85
CA ASP A 52 -0.10 -17.46 -2.04
C ASP A 52 0.96 -17.81 -0.98
N ARG A 53 1.43 -16.83 -0.19
CA ARG A 53 2.53 -17.01 0.77
C ARG A 53 2.56 -15.94 1.85
N ILE A 54 3.40 -16.15 2.86
CA ILE A 54 3.77 -15.15 3.87
C ILE A 54 5.22 -14.72 3.60
N LEU A 55 5.47 -13.41 3.65
CA LEU A 55 6.82 -12.84 3.51
C LEU A 55 7.21 -12.12 4.80
N SER A 56 8.48 -12.24 5.17
CA SER A 56 9.09 -11.40 6.19
C SER A 56 9.68 -10.18 5.49
N ILE A 57 9.12 -9.00 5.75
CA ILE A 57 9.59 -7.74 5.19
C ILE A 57 10.39 -7.02 6.25
N VAL A 58 11.67 -6.81 5.98
CA VAL A 58 12.59 -6.11 6.87
C VAL A 58 12.88 -4.75 6.26
N ALA A 59 12.51 -3.69 6.97
CA ALA A 59 12.96 -2.34 6.70
C ALA A 59 14.28 -2.10 7.42
N ILE A 60 15.26 -1.57 6.69
CA ILE A 60 16.58 -1.22 7.22
C ILE A 60 16.84 0.28 7.05
N PRO A 61 17.57 0.92 8.00
CA PRO A 61 18.08 2.27 7.83
C PRO A 61 18.99 2.39 6.60
N ASP A 62 19.12 3.62 6.09
CA ASP A 62 20.01 3.90 4.97
C ASP A 62 21.50 3.74 5.32
N GLY A 63 22.34 3.66 4.27
CA GLY A 63 23.81 3.52 4.40
C GLY A 63 24.31 2.09 4.43
N MET A 64 23.42 1.09 4.44
CA MET A 64 23.79 -0.32 4.51
C MET A 64 23.58 -1.08 3.18
N PRO A 65 24.50 -1.99 2.80
CA PRO A 65 24.39 -2.75 1.56
C PRO A 65 23.30 -3.84 1.67
N VAL A 66 22.17 -3.60 1.00
CA VAL A 66 20.98 -4.48 0.98
C VAL A 66 21.31 -5.93 0.66
N ALA A 67 22.17 -6.17 -0.34
CA ALA A 67 22.54 -7.52 -0.77
C ALA A 67 23.29 -8.30 0.32
N GLY A 68 24.16 -7.62 1.09
CA GLY A 68 24.89 -8.20 2.21
C GLY A 68 23.94 -8.60 3.34
N ILE A 69 23.07 -7.68 3.76
CA ILE A 69 22.07 -7.92 4.81
C ILE A 69 21.12 -9.05 4.42
N ARG A 70 20.60 -9.02 3.19
CA ARG A 70 19.71 -10.09 2.69
C ARG A 70 20.38 -11.45 2.77
N ARG A 71 21.65 -11.57 2.37
CA ARG A 71 22.40 -12.83 2.42
C ARG A 71 22.58 -13.31 3.87
N VAL A 72 22.95 -12.41 4.78
CA VAL A 72 23.14 -12.73 6.20
C VAL A 72 21.83 -13.20 6.84
N LEU A 73 20.75 -12.44 6.69
CA LEU A 73 19.45 -12.78 7.26
C LEU A 73 18.86 -14.06 6.65
N SER A 74 18.95 -14.24 5.34
CA SER A 74 18.48 -15.49 4.69
C SER A 74 19.22 -16.72 5.23
N LYS A 75 20.54 -16.60 5.46
CA LYS A 75 21.37 -17.68 6.01
C LYS A 75 21.07 -17.94 7.49
N GLN A 76 21.00 -16.89 8.31
CA GLN A 76 20.77 -16.99 9.75
C GLN A 76 19.38 -17.55 10.06
N TRP A 77 18.36 -17.15 9.31
CA TRP A 77 16.99 -17.53 9.62
C TRP A 77 16.52 -18.79 8.89
N ARG A 78 17.31 -19.31 7.93
CA ARG A 78 16.94 -20.44 7.08
C ARG A 78 15.58 -20.26 6.40
N MET A 79 15.20 -19.02 6.09
CA MET A 79 13.91 -18.68 5.53
C MET A 79 14.02 -18.34 4.04
N THR A 80 13.18 -18.99 3.23
CA THR A 80 12.87 -18.53 1.88
C THR A 80 11.75 -17.50 1.97
N GLY A 81 11.98 -16.25 1.57
CA GLY A 81 10.94 -15.21 1.58
C GLY A 81 11.21 -14.00 2.46
N VAL A 82 12.48 -13.67 2.72
CA VAL A 82 12.86 -12.38 3.30
C VAL A 82 12.97 -11.33 2.19
N LEU A 83 12.20 -10.26 2.31
CA LEU A 83 12.30 -9.07 1.48
C LEU A 83 12.94 -7.95 2.30
N ILE A 84 14.02 -7.36 1.79
CA ILE A 84 14.65 -6.20 2.41
C ILE A 84 14.20 -4.95 1.66
N VAL A 85 13.73 -3.95 2.39
CA VAL A 85 13.40 -2.61 1.88
C VAL A 85 14.23 -1.58 2.65
N THR A 86 14.68 -0.53 1.97
CA THR A 86 15.46 0.53 2.61
C THR A 86 14.57 1.67 3.06
N GLU A 87 15.03 2.40 4.07
CA GLU A 87 14.44 3.67 4.50
C GLU A 87 14.24 4.61 3.31
N ARG A 88 15.26 4.85 2.48
CA ARG A 88 15.15 5.69 1.27
C ARG A 88 13.99 5.30 0.36
N TRP A 89 13.70 4.01 0.23
CA TRP A 89 12.60 3.54 -0.60
C TRP A 89 11.24 3.79 0.05
N LEU A 90 11.16 3.60 1.36
CA LEU A 90 9.94 3.82 2.15
C LEU A 90 9.58 5.30 2.28
N VAL A 91 10.57 6.16 2.50
CA VAL A 91 10.38 7.60 2.74
C VAL A 91 10.45 8.45 1.47
N ARG A 92 10.64 7.82 0.30
CA ARG A 92 10.76 8.53 -0.98
C ARG A 92 9.53 9.41 -1.23
N GLN A 93 9.76 10.69 -1.51
CA GLN A 93 8.71 11.60 -1.98
C GLN A 93 8.46 11.42 -3.49
N PRO A 94 7.22 11.62 -3.98
CA PRO A 94 6.01 12.05 -3.25
C PRO A 94 5.27 10.90 -2.54
N ARG A 95 5.77 9.68 -2.66
CA ARG A 95 5.10 8.46 -2.22
C ARG A 95 4.78 8.50 -0.72
N LEU A 96 5.72 8.88 0.14
CA LEU A 96 5.44 8.96 1.59
C LEU A 96 4.33 9.96 1.90
N GLY A 97 4.36 11.17 1.34
CA GLY A 97 3.30 12.17 1.52
C GLY A 97 1.94 11.64 1.09
N ASN A 98 1.86 11.02 -0.09
CA ASN A 98 0.65 10.39 -0.60
C ASN A 98 0.14 9.26 0.29
N LEU A 99 1.04 8.41 0.81
CA LEU A 99 0.68 7.33 1.72
C LEU A 99 0.08 7.90 3.01
N ILE A 100 0.68 8.94 3.58
CA ILE A 100 0.15 9.61 4.78
C ILE A 100 -1.25 10.18 4.51
N THR A 101 -1.45 10.84 3.36
CA THR A 101 -2.77 11.34 2.94
C THR A 101 -3.80 10.20 2.86
N LEU A 102 -3.44 9.08 2.25
CA LEU A 102 -4.33 7.92 2.12
C LEU A 102 -4.61 7.23 3.46
N VAL A 103 -3.63 7.12 4.35
CA VAL A 103 -3.85 6.59 5.71
C VAL A 103 -4.80 7.50 6.48
N GLY A 104 -4.65 8.83 6.39
CA GLY A 104 -5.62 9.75 7.01
C GLY A 104 -7.04 9.67 6.43
N ALA A 105 -7.20 9.11 5.24
CA ALA A 105 -8.49 8.89 4.58
C ALA A 105 -9.07 7.49 4.82
N SER A 106 -8.31 6.49 5.30
CA SER A 106 -8.75 5.09 5.31
C SER A 106 -10.00 4.81 6.14
N ASP A 107 -10.22 5.59 7.19
CA ASP A 107 -11.33 5.39 8.12
C ASP A 107 -12.59 6.18 7.72
N HIS A 108 -12.56 6.83 6.54
CA HIS A 108 -13.66 7.67 6.08
C HIS A 108 -14.73 6.85 5.37
N GLU A 109 -15.93 6.80 5.96
CA GLU A 109 -17.07 6.10 5.38
C GLU A 109 -17.58 6.80 4.11
N VAL A 110 -17.93 5.98 3.12
CA VAL A 110 -18.50 6.46 1.85
C VAL A 110 -19.82 5.76 1.62
N ALA A 111 -20.87 6.56 1.41
CA ALA A 111 -22.20 6.05 1.17
C ALA A 111 -22.22 5.12 -0.06
N ARG A 112 -23.03 4.05 0.02
CA ARG A 112 -23.15 3.08 -1.09
C ARG A 112 -23.59 3.74 -2.40
N THR A 113 -24.48 4.72 -2.33
CA THR A 113 -24.97 5.45 -3.51
C THR A 113 -23.84 6.22 -4.20
N ASP A 114 -23.01 6.94 -3.45
CA ASP A 114 -21.87 7.69 -4.00
C ASP A 114 -20.84 6.75 -4.64
N ARG A 115 -20.59 5.58 -4.04
CA ARG A 115 -19.73 4.53 -4.63
C ARG A 115 -20.25 4.08 -5.99
N ILE A 116 -21.57 3.85 -6.11
CA ILE A 116 -22.20 3.42 -7.36
C ILE A 116 -22.09 4.51 -8.44
N LEU A 117 -22.41 5.77 -8.08
CA LEU A 117 -22.32 6.90 -9.02
C LEU A 117 -20.90 7.10 -9.53
N LEU A 118 -19.91 7.02 -8.64
CA LEU A 118 -18.51 7.13 -9.00
C LEU A 118 -18.03 5.96 -9.88
N GLU A 119 -18.42 4.72 -9.57
CA GLU A 119 -18.09 3.58 -10.42
C GLU A 119 -18.71 3.69 -11.82
N GLN A 120 -19.97 4.15 -11.91
CA GLN A 120 -20.64 4.40 -13.19
C GLN A 120 -19.91 5.46 -14.01
N HIS A 121 -19.59 6.61 -13.39
CA HIS A 121 -18.80 7.66 -14.02
C HIS A 121 -17.46 7.13 -14.57
N LEU A 122 -16.73 6.35 -13.77
CA LEU A 122 -15.46 5.77 -14.21
C LEU A 122 -15.67 4.80 -15.37
N LEU A 123 -16.71 3.96 -15.37
CA LEU A 123 -17.01 3.05 -16.48
C LEU A 123 -17.34 3.80 -17.77
N GLU A 124 -18.13 4.86 -17.69
CA GLU A 124 -18.52 5.70 -18.83
C GLU A 124 -17.32 6.43 -19.44
N ASN A 125 -16.32 6.77 -18.62
CA ASN A 125 -15.09 7.44 -19.05
C ASN A 125 -13.93 6.47 -19.35
N GLY A 126 -14.23 5.24 -19.76
CA GLY A 126 -13.21 4.27 -20.19
C GLY A 126 -12.39 3.64 -19.05
N GLY A 127 -12.88 3.74 -17.81
CA GLY A 127 -12.31 3.12 -16.62
C GLY A 127 -11.44 4.03 -15.75
N SER A 128 -11.28 5.31 -16.12
CA SER A 128 -10.48 6.27 -15.35
C SER A 128 -10.94 7.72 -15.54
N SER A 129 -10.76 8.56 -14.53
CA SER A 129 -11.09 9.99 -14.57
C SER A 129 -10.19 10.78 -13.59
N PRO A 130 -9.98 12.09 -13.79
CA PRO A 130 -9.33 12.94 -12.80
C PRO A 130 -10.02 12.90 -11.43
N LEU A 131 -9.24 13.03 -10.35
CA LEU A 131 -9.71 13.03 -8.97
C LEU A 131 -10.77 14.10 -8.71
N PHE A 132 -10.57 15.30 -9.25
CA PHE A 132 -11.53 16.40 -9.13
C PHE A 132 -12.89 16.05 -9.74
N ASP A 133 -12.89 15.46 -10.93
CA ASP A 133 -14.13 15.05 -11.60
C ASP A 133 -14.80 13.91 -10.84
N CYS A 134 -14.03 12.95 -10.30
CA CYS A 134 -14.55 11.89 -9.43
C CYS A 134 -15.25 12.44 -8.19
N ALA A 135 -14.68 13.49 -7.58
CA ALA A 135 -15.24 14.11 -6.39
C ALA A 135 -16.62 14.73 -6.65
N ALA A 136 -16.90 15.21 -7.88
CA ALA A 136 -18.21 15.73 -8.25
C ALA A 136 -19.34 14.67 -8.20
N TYR A 137 -19.02 13.38 -8.21
CA TYR A 137 -19.99 12.28 -8.13
C TYR A 137 -20.17 11.74 -6.70
N VAL A 138 -19.52 12.34 -5.71
CA VAL A 138 -19.74 12.06 -4.29
C VAL A 138 -20.65 13.16 -3.73
N LEU A 139 -21.94 12.88 -3.64
CA LEU A 139 -22.95 13.91 -3.36
C LEU A 139 -23.30 14.04 -1.87
N ARG A 140 -23.06 12.99 -1.08
CA ARG A 140 -23.54 12.90 0.31
C ARG A 140 -22.42 13.00 1.34
N ASN A 141 -21.27 13.55 0.95
CA ASN A 141 -20.11 13.66 1.82
C ASN A 141 -19.61 15.11 1.91
N GLU A 142 -19.26 15.55 3.12
CA GLU A 142 -18.73 16.90 3.38
C GLU A 142 -17.32 17.10 2.78
N ASP A 143 -16.57 16.00 2.61
CA ASP A 143 -15.28 16.00 1.92
C ASP A 143 -15.27 14.95 0.79
N PRO A 144 -15.75 15.33 -0.41
CA PRO A 144 -15.78 14.45 -1.57
C PRO A 144 -14.42 13.91 -1.99
N ILE A 145 -13.35 14.70 -1.85
CA ILE A 145 -12.00 14.26 -2.21
C ILE A 145 -11.54 13.18 -1.24
N ARG A 146 -11.69 13.41 0.07
CA ARG A 146 -11.34 12.41 1.08
C ARG A 146 -12.14 11.13 0.92
N ALA A 147 -13.41 11.21 0.52
CA ALA A 147 -14.22 10.05 0.19
C ALA A 147 -13.66 9.25 -1.00
N VAL A 148 -13.25 9.90 -2.10
CA VAL A 148 -12.60 9.20 -3.21
C VAL A 148 -11.29 8.55 -2.76
N LEU A 149 -10.48 9.27 -1.97
CA LEU A 149 -9.22 8.76 -1.44
C LEU A 149 -9.41 7.59 -0.45
N SER A 150 -10.49 7.55 0.32
CA SER A 150 -10.79 6.40 1.19
C SER A 150 -11.12 5.15 0.39
N LEU A 151 -11.80 5.29 -0.76
CA LEU A 151 -12.01 4.17 -1.69
C LEU A 151 -10.70 3.68 -2.32
N VAL A 152 -9.74 4.58 -2.54
CA VAL A 152 -8.38 4.20 -2.96
C VAL A 152 -7.66 3.45 -1.83
N ALA A 153 -7.73 3.93 -0.60
CA ALA A 153 -7.14 3.28 0.57
C ALA A 153 -7.74 1.88 0.81
N ASP A 154 -9.05 1.74 0.62
CA ASP A 154 -9.80 0.48 0.63
C ASP A 154 -9.49 -0.46 -0.56
N LYS A 155 -8.63 -0.03 -1.48
CA LYS A 155 -8.24 -0.77 -2.71
C LYS A 155 -9.42 -1.01 -3.67
N LYS A 156 -10.53 -0.28 -3.49
CA LYS A 156 -11.70 -0.28 -4.40
C LYS A 156 -11.44 0.54 -5.65
N LEU A 157 -10.57 1.55 -5.56
CA LEU A 157 -10.07 2.36 -6.66
C LEU A 157 -8.53 2.38 -6.66
N ARG A 158 -7.94 2.95 -7.70
CA ARG A 158 -6.49 3.10 -7.86
C ARG A 158 -6.10 4.52 -8.27
N ILE A 159 -4.95 4.95 -7.80
CA ILE A 159 -4.28 6.21 -8.17
C ILE A 159 -2.78 5.96 -8.28
N ASP A 160 -2.07 6.71 -9.14
CA ASP A 160 -0.61 6.62 -9.23
C ASP A 160 0.05 7.36 -8.05
N LEU A 161 0.59 6.59 -7.11
CA LEU A 161 1.30 7.12 -5.93
C LEU A 161 2.74 7.56 -6.21
N THR A 162 3.24 7.36 -7.42
CA THR A 162 4.61 7.78 -7.80
C THR A 162 4.69 9.27 -8.13
N ARG A 163 3.55 9.93 -8.31
CA ARG A 163 3.41 11.37 -8.55
C ARG A 163 2.63 12.03 -7.41
N PRO A 164 2.80 13.33 -7.13
CA PRO A 164 2.02 14.01 -6.11
C PRO A 164 0.52 13.85 -6.39
N ILE A 165 -0.27 13.52 -5.37
CA ILE A 165 -1.74 13.52 -5.50
C ILE A 165 -2.22 14.97 -5.61
N GLY A 166 -3.00 15.25 -6.64
CA GLY A 166 -3.62 16.54 -6.90
C GLY A 166 -4.90 16.39 -7.72
N PRO A 167 -5.57 17.50 -8.06
CA PRO A 167 -6.88 17.49 -8.72
C PRO A 167 -6.90 16.71 -10.05
N SER A 168 -5.79 16.74 -10.80
CA SER A 168 -5.62 16.06 -12.08
C SER A 168 -5.12 14.61 -11.97
N SER A 169 -4.86 14.10 -10.76
CA SER A 169 -4.43 12.72 -10.58
C SER A 169 -5.51 11.77 -11.03
N LEU A 170 -5.15 10.81 -11.90
CA LEU A 170 -6.10 9.86 -12.46
C LEU A 170 -6.50 8.80 -11.44
N VAL A 171 -7.78 8.75 -11.15
CA VAL A 171 -8.44 7.68 -10.39
C VAL A 171 -8.97 6.66 -11.39
N SER A 172 -8.76 5.38 -11.11
CA SER A 172 -9.14 4.30 -12.03
C SER A 172 -9.77 3.12 -11.30
N LEU A 173 -10.60 2.39 -12.03
CA LEU A 173 -11.12 1.11 -11.56
C LEU A 173 -9.97 0.09 -11.41
N PRO A 174 -10.04 -0.80 -10.43
CA PRO A 174 -9.07 -1.86 -10.29
C PRO A 174 -9.18 -2.77 -11.52
N THR A 175 -8.06 -3.04 -12.19
CA THR A 175 -8.02 -4.03 -13.28
C THR A 175 -8.58 -5.35 -12.77
N ARG A 176 -9.78 -5.74 -13.20
CA ARG A 176 -10.32 -7.07 -12.95
C ARG A 176 -9.29 -8.04 -13.55
N ARG A 177 -8.65 -8.87 -12.73
CA ARG A 177 -8.03 -10.09 -13.27
C ARG A 177 -9.18 -10.83 -13.94
N SER A 178 -9.15 -10.92 -15.26
CA SER A 178 -9.99 -11.88 -15.97
C SER A 178 -9.66 -13.25 -15.39
N ARG A 179 -10.54 -13.78 -14.54
CA ARG A 179 -10.62 -15.24 -14.42
C ARG A 179 -11.08 -15.66 -15.80
N GLY A 180 -10.17 -16.26 -16.57
CA GLY A 180 -10.49 -16.82 -17.87
C GLY A 180 -11.69 -17.75 -17.72
N ARG A 181 -12.87 -17.27 -18.11
CA ARG A 181 -13.86 -18.14 -18.72
C ARG A 181 -13.30 -18.40 -20.11
N SER A 182 -12.61 -19.52 -20.28
CA SER A 182 -12.59 -20.18 -21.58
C SER A 182 -14.05 -20.39 -21.94
N VAL A 183 -14.58 -19.51 -22.77
CA VAL A 183 -15.72 -19.86 -23.60
C VAL A 183 -15.12 -20.81 -24.63
N MET A 184 -15.23 -22.12 -24.37
CA MET A 184 -15.12 -23.10 -25.43
C MET A 184 -16.25 -22.79 -26.41
N GLY A 185 -15.89 -22.17 -27.53
CA GLY A 185 -16.76 -21.96 -28.67
C GLY A 185 -16.44 -23.01 -29.71
N HIS A 186 -17.45 -23.84 -29.96
CA HIS A 186 -17.78 -24.66 -31.14
C HIS A 186 -16.80 -25.73 -31.61
#